data_AF-A0A067QGH1-F1
#
_entry.id   AF-A0A067QGH1-F1
#
_cell.length_a   1.000
_cell.length_b   1.000
_cell.length_c   1.000
_cell.angle_alpha   90.00
_cell.angle_beta   90.00
_cell.angle_gamma   90.00
#
_symmetry.space_group_name_H-M   'P 1'
#
loop_
_entity.id
_entity.type
_entity.pdbx_description
1 polymer ?
#
loop_
_entity_poly.entity_id
_entity_poly.type
_entity_poly.pdbx_seq_one_letter_code
_entity_poly.pdbx_strand_id
1 'polypeptide(L)'
;MVSQSRSKASDIFQMKEEGYQQLVSSSGGNAGVAAAIASRAFDIPCTVYVPESAQPVCIELMKDNGAQVKIVGSSYGISEAIALKEAEKPGTGFLSPYDHPEIW
;
A
#
# COMPACT_ATOMS: atom_id res chain seq x y z
N MET A 1 5.23 24.95 -11.47
CA MET A 1 5.94 23.67 -11.69
C MET A 1 4.88 22.59 -11.48
N VAL A 2 4.57 21.80 -12.51
CA VAL A 2 3.35 20.97 -12.54
C VAL A 2 3.41 19.94 -11.42
N SER A 3 2.56 20.12 -10.40
CA SER A 3 2.27 19.12 -9.38
C SER A 3 1.60 17.96 -10.11
N GLN A 4 2.40 16.98 -10.54
CA GLN A 4 1.86 15.77 -11.15
C GLN A 4 1.21 14.98 -10.03
N SER A 5 -0.12 14.94 -10.02
CA SER A 5 -0.90 13.99 -9.22
C SER A 5 -0.42 12.58 -9.58
N ARG A 6 0.45 11.98 -8.77
CA ARG A 6 0.95 10.63 -9.02
C ARG A 6 -0.14 9.65 -8.61
N SER A 7 -0.64 8.87 -9.56
CA SER A 7 -1.53 7.75 -9.23
C SER A 7 -0.73 6.62 -8.59
N LYS A 8 -1.38 5.76 -7.80
CA LYS A 8 -0.73 4.54 -7.26
C LYS A 8 -0.08 3.69 -8.35
N ALA A 9 -0.63 3.66 -9.56
CA ALA A 9 -0.03 2.95 -10.68
C ALA A 9 1.32 3.55 -11.10
N SER A 10 1.45 4.88 -11.12
CA SER A 10 2.71 5.56 -11.43
C SER A 10 3.77 5.30 -10.35
N ASP A 11 3.38 5.31 -9.08
CA ASP A 11 4.28 5.01 -7.97
C ASP A 11 4.81 3.58 -8.07
N ILE A 12 3.92 2.61 -8.30
CA ILE A 12 4.29 1.19 -8.41
C ILE A 12 5.20 0.95 -9.61
N PHE A 13 4.94 1.59 -10.75
CA PHE A 13 5.81 1.49 -11.92
C PHE A 13 7.24 1.96 -11.59
N GLN A 14 7.37 3.14 -10.97
CA GLN A 14 8.66 3.67 -10.56
C GLN A 14 9.37 2.75 -9.56
N MET A 15 8.64 2.25 -8.56
CA MET A 15 9.19 1.33 -7.56
C MET A 15 9.66 0.01 -8.19
N LYS A 16 8.96 -0.47 -9.23
CA LYS A 16 9.40 -1.64 -9.99
C LYS A 16 10.71 -1.37 -10.74
N GLU A 17 10.83 -0.22 -11.38
CA GLU A 17 12.08 0.21 -12.04
C GLU A 17 13.24 0.39 -11.04
N GLU A 18 12.95 0.79 -9.80
CA GLU A 18 13.92 0.86 -8.69
C GLU A 18 14.33 -0.53 -8.15
N GLY A 19 13.69 -1.60 -8.61
CA GLY A 19 14.04 -2.98 -8.27
C GLY A 19 13.38 -3.51 -6.99
N TYR A 20 12.32 -2.86 -6.50
CA TYR A 20 11.53 -3.44 -5.42
C TYR A 20 10.84 -4.73 -5.89
N GLN A 21 10.94 -5.77 -5.08
CA GLN A 21 10.40 -7.11 -5.37
C GLN A 21 9.06 -7.34 -4.68
N GLN A 22 8.73 -6.52 -3.68
CA GLN A 22 7.45 -6.54 -2.99
C GLN A 22 7.14 -5.15 -2.44
N LEU A 23 5.87 -4.87 -2.26
CA LEU A 23 5.37 -3.61 -1.73
C LEU A 23 4.59 -3.83 -0.45
N VAL A 24 4.65 -2.85 0.45
CA VAL A 24 3.85 -2.80 1.67
C VAL A 24 3.10 -1.49 1.75
N SER A 25 1.86 -1.52 2.23
CA SER A 25 1.02 -0.32 2.44
C SER A 25 0.23 -0.43 3.74
N SER A 26 -0.36 0.66 4.23
CA SER A 26 -1.00 0.73 5.54
C SER A 26 -2.47 1.17 5.55
N SER A 27 -3.17 1.16 4.41
CA SER A 27 -4.55 1.65 4.31
C SER A 27 -5.62 0.55 4.38
N GLY A 28 -6.50 0.64 5.38
CA GLY A 28 -7.71 -0.18 5.49
C GLY A 28 -8.90 0.28 4.65
N GLY A 29 -8.73 1.23 3.72
CA GLY A 29 -9.81 1.82 2.91
C GLY A 29 -9.52 1.76 1.41
N ASN A 30 -10.12 2.69 0.66
CA ASN A 30 -10.00 2.73 -0.82
C ASN A 30 -8.55 2.81 -1.31
N ALA A 31 -7.65 3.48 -0.59
CA ALA A 31 -6.25 3.56 -0.98
C ALA A 31 -5.56 2.19 -0.92
N GLY A 32 -5.88 1.34 0.06
CA GLY A 32 -5.37 -0.02 0.12
C GLY A 32 -5.95 -0.91 -0.99
N VAL A 33 -7.22 -0.72 -1.34
CA VAL A 33 -7.83 -1.40 -2.50
C VAL A 33 -7.15 -0.96 -3.81
N ALA A 34 -6.90 0.33 -3.99
CA ALA A 34 -6.19 0.86 -5.14
C ALA A 34 -4.75 0.33 -5.23
N ALA A 35 -4.05 0.21 -4.09
CA ALA A 35 -2.74 -0.42 -4.01
C ALA A 35 -2.78 -1.90 -4.42
N ALA A 36 -3.78 -2.66 -3.96
CA ALA A 36 -3.96 -4.06 -4.35
C ALA A 36 -4.20 -4.22 -5.86
N ILE A 37 -5.10 -3.40 -6.43
CA ILE A 37 -5.41 -3.42 -7.86
C ILE A 37 -4.17 -3.05 -8.69
N ALA A 38 -3.48 -1.97 -8.32
CA ALA A 38 -2.34 -1.47 -9.08
C ALA A 38 -1.15 -2.44 -8.99
N SER A 39 -0.84 -2.99 -7.81
CA SER A 39 0.26 -3.96 -7.63
C SER A 39 0.04 -5.23 -8.45
N ARG A 40 -1.19 -5.73 -8.50
CA ARG A 40 -1.58 -6.82 -9.39
C ARG A 40 -1.31 -6.51 -10.86
N ALA A 41 -1.62 -5.31 -11.32
CA ALA A 41 -1.41 -4.92 -12.71
C ALA A 41 0.07 -4.91 -13.13
N PHE A 42 0.98 -4.69 -12.17
CA PHE A 42 2.43 -4.69 -12.40
C PHE A 42 3.13 -5.98 -11.99
N ASP A 43 2.38 -7.00 -11.57
CA ASP A 43 2.90 -8.30 -11.11
C ASP A 43 3.95 -8.16 -9.99
N ILE A 44 3.69 -7.25 -9.04
CA ILE A 44 4.50 -7.08 -7.83
C ILE A 44 3.67 -7.46 -6.60
N PRO A 45 4.14 -8.39 -5.75
CA PRO A 45 3.46 -8.74 -4.51
C PRO A 45 3.20 -7.50 -3.64
N CYS A 46 1.99 -7.39 -3.08
CA CYS A 46 1.63 -6.33 -2.15
C CYS A 46 1.07 -6.90 -0.85
N THR A 47 1.55 -6.37 0.27
CA THR A 47 0.98 -6.63 1.60
C THR A 47 0.40 -5.35 2.18
N VAL A 48 -0.90 -5.35 2.53
CA VAL A 48 -1.58 -4.22 3.16
C VAL A 48 -1.76 -4.51 4.65
N TYR A 49 -1.17 -3.67 5.48
CA TYR A 49 -1.31 -3.70 6.94
C TYR A 49 -2.48 -2.81 7.34
N VAL A 50 -3.46 -3.36 8.04
CA VAL A 50 -4.70 -2.65 8.37
C VAL A 50 -5.04 -2.82 9.85
N PRO A 51 -5.67 -1.84 10.52
CA PRO A 51 -6.07 -2.02 11.91
C PRO A 51 -7.27 -2.96 12.03
N GLU A 52 -7.54 -3.42 13.25
CA GLU A 52 -8.73 -4.24 13.56
C GLU A 52 -10.06 -3.58 13.18
N SER A 53 -10.08 -2.25 13.09
CA SER A 53 -11.24 -1.44 12.68
C SER A 53 -11.43 -1.31 11.17
N ALA A 54 -10.56 -1.91 10.35
CA ALA A 54 -10.65 -1.82 8.90
C ALA A 54 -11.94 -2.45 8.36
N GLN A 55 -12.50 -1.85 7.30
CA GLN A 55 -13.78 -2.27 6.76
C GLN A 55 -13.66 -3.66 6.13
N PRO A 56 -14.49 -4.65 6.52
CA PRO A 56 -14.42 -6.00 5.96
C PRO A 56 -14.52 -6.02 4.43
N VAL A 57 -15.36 -5.15 3.84
CA VAL A 57 -15.50 -5.02 2.38
C VAL A 57 -14.18 -4.61 1.71
N CYS A 58 -13.41 -3.70 2.31
CA CYS A 58 -12.12 -3.29 1.77
C CYS A 58 -11.09 -4.42 1.88
N ILE A 59 -11.09 -5.16 2.99
CA ILE A 59 -10.21 -6.32 3.20
C ILE A 59 -10.46 -7.38 2.14
N GLU A 60 -11.71 -7.74 1.88
CA GLU A 60 -12.04 -8.74 0.86
C GLU A 60 -11.65 -8.25 -0.54
N LEU A 61 -11.95 -6.99 -0.88
CA LEU A 61 -11.52 -6.41 -2.16
C LEU A 61 -10.00 -6.42 -2.35
N MET A 62 -9.21 -6.20 -1.29
CA MET A 62 -7.75 -6.30 -1.36
C MET A 62 -7.30 -7.73 -1.65
N LYS A 63 -7.88 -8.72 -0.94
CA LYS A 63 -7.57 -10.14 -1.14
C LYS A 63 -7.97 -10.64 -2.53
N ASP A 64 -9.15 -10.25 -3.01
CA ASP A 64 -9.65 -10.59 -4.35
C ASP A 64 -8.75 -10.04 -5.47
N ASN A 65 -8.03 -8.95 -5.18
CA ASN A 65 -7.04 -8.39 -6.07
C ASN A 65 -5.62 -8.92 -5.83
N GLY A 66 -5.46 -10.00 -5.06
CA GLY A 66 -4.19 -10.71 -4.88
C GLY A 66 -3.24 -10.07 -3.87
N ALA A 67 -3.67 -9.04 -3.14
CA ALA A 67 -2.88 -8.50 -2.04
C ALA A 67 -3.01 -9.37 -0.80
N GLN A 68 -1.91 -9.53 -0.07
CA GLN A 68 -1.96 -10.09 1.27
C GLN A 68 -2.46 -9.00 2.23
N VAL A 69 -3.38 -9.34 3.12
CA VAL A 69 -3.87 -8.39 4.14
C VAL A 69 -3.47 -8.87 5.53
N LYS A 70 -2.77 -8.02 6.27
CA LYS A 70 -2.38 -8.28 7.66
C LYS A 70 -3.15 -7.33 8.57
N ILE A 71 -4.10 -7.90 9.32
CA ILE A 71 -4.85 -7.15 10.33
C ILE A 71 -3.97 -7.05 11.57
N VAL A 72 -3.39 -5.89 11.82
CA VAL A 72 -2.47 -5.63 12.93
C VAL A 72 -2.68 -4.24 13.52
N GLY A 73 -2.60 -4.16 14.84
CA GLY A 73 -2.70 -2.91 15.57
C GLY A 73 -4.14 -2.45 15.82
N SER A 74 -4.31 -1.75 16.93
CA SER A 74 -5.59 -1.18 17.35
C SER A 74 -5.92 0.16 16.68
N SER A 75 -4.99 0.72 15.91
CA SER A 75 -5.14 1.99 15.21
C SER A 75 -4.31 2.03 13.93
N TYR A 76 -4.69 2.93 13.01
CA TYR A 76 -3.95 3.17 11.76
C TYR A 76 -2.45 3.41 12.01
N GLY A 77 -2.10 4.24 12.98
CA GLY A 77 -0.70 4.58 13.26
C GLY A 77 0.14 3.36 13.69
N ILE A 78 -0.46 2.38 14.37
CA ILE A 78 0.23 1.14 14.71
C ILE A 78 0.42 0.27 13.46
N SER A 79 -0.60 0.13 12.62
CA SER A 79 -0.50 -0.62 11.36
C SER A 79 0.54 0.00 10.41
N GLU A 80 0.59 1.33 10.34
CA GLU A 80 1.57 2.09 9.56
C GLU A 80 2.99 1.89 10.09
N ALA A 81 3.21 1.98 11.40
CA ALA A 81 4.52 1.74 11.99
C ALA A 81 5.03 0.31 11.69
N ILE A 82 4.15 -0.69 11.69
CA ILE A 82 4.50 -2.06 11.32
C ILE A 82 4.83 -2.15 9.82
N ALA A 83 4.03 -1.52 8.96
CA ALA A 83 4.30 -1.49 7.52
C ALA A 83 5.64 -0.82 7.18
N LEU A 84 5.95 0.32 7.81
CA LEU A 84 7.22 1.02 7.65
C LEU A 84 8.41 0.16 8.08
N LYS A 85 8.30 -0.53 9.22
CA LYS A 85 9.31 -1.47 9.68
C LYS A 85 9.52 -2.64 8.70
N GLU A 86 8.44 -3.12 8.09
CA GLU A 86 8.52 -4.17 7.07
C GLU A 86 9.19 -3.69 5.78
N ALA A 87 9.03 -2.41 5.43
CA ALA A 87 9.72 -1.78 4.31
C ALA A 87 11.24 -1.65 4.50
N GLU A 88 11.76 -1.81 5.71
CA GLU A 88 13.22 -1.86 5.95
C GLU A 88 13.86 -3.15 5.42
N LYS A 89 13.06 -4.17 5.09
CA LYS A 89 13.56 -5.43 4.53
C LYS A 89 14.09 -5.21 3.11
N PRO A 90 15.20 -5.88 2.73
CA PRO A 90 15.74 -5.79 1.38
C PRO A 90 14.68 -6.08 0.30
N GLY A 91 14.64 -5.24 -0.74
CA GLY A 91 13.70 -5.39 -1.85
C GLY A 91 12.24 -5.09 -1.51
N THR A 92 11.95 -4.49 -0.35
CA THR A 92 10.58 -4.14 0.09
C THR A 92 10.37 -2.64 0.03
N GLY A 93 9.39 -2.20 -0.74
CA GLY A 93 9.07 -0.78 -0.88
C GLY A 93 7.83 -0.38 -0.10
N PHE A 94 7.85 0.78 0.55
CA PHE A 94 6.65 1.34 1.19
C PHE A 94 5.83 2.14 0.18
N LEU A 95 4.64 1.64 -0.16
CA LEU A 95 3.66 2.34 -0.98
C LEU A 95 2.75 3.17 -0.08
N SER A 96 3.02 4.48 -0.02
CA SER A 96 2.23 5.42 0.78
C SER A 96 0.75 5.37 0.36
N PRO A 97 -0.17 5.22 1.33
CA PRO A 97 -1.61 5.29 1.07
C PRO A 97 -2.09 6.71 0.77
N TYR A 98 -1.27 7.71 1.06
CA TYR A 98 -1.50 9.10 0.72
C TYR A 98 -0.67 9.46 -0.51
N ASP A 99 -1.24 10.26 -1.40
CA ASP A 99 -0.44 11.01 -2.37
C ASP A 99 0.28 12.14 -1.60
N HIS A 100 1.54 12.40 -1.95
CA HIS A 100 2.44 13.29 -1.22
C HIS A 100 1.83 14.67 -0.84
N PRO A 101 2.37 15.33 0.20
CA PRO A 101 1.73 16.37 0.98
C PRO A 101 1.76 17.75 0.31
N GLU A 102 0.91 17.98 -0.68
CA GLU A 102 0.54 19.35 -1.08
C GLU A 102 -0.92 19.70 -0.82
N ILE A 103 -1.70 18.83 -0.16
CA ILE A 103 -3.11 19.13 0.09
C ILE A 103 -3.52 18.67 1.50
N TRP A 104 -3.43 19.60 2.44
CA TRP A 104 -4.47 19.83 3.45
C TRP A 104 -5.10 21.19 3.15
#